data_AF-A0A7L2JN53-F1
#
_entry.id   AF-A0A7L2JN53-F1
#
_cell.length_a   1.000
_cell.length_b   1.000
_cell.length_c   1.000
_cell.angle_alpha   90.00
_cell.angle_beta   90.00
_cell.angle_gamma   90.00
#
_symmetry.space_group_name_H-M   'P 1'
#
loop_
_entity.id
_entity.type
_entity.pdbx_description
1 polymer ?
#
loop_
_entity_poly.entity_id
_entity_poly.type
_entity_poly.pdbx_seq_one_letter_code
_entity_poly.pdbx_strand_id
1 'polypeptide(L)'
;QKEGKKERAVVDRVFISRICRILKIMVPRALCKETGYLLLIAVMLVVRTYCDIWMIQNGTVIESAIIGRSRKDFKKYLFNFIAAMPAISLVNNFLKYGLNELKLCFRVRLTRYLYEEYLKAYTYYKMGNLDNRIANPDQLLTQDVEKFCNSVVDLYSNLSK
;
A
#
# COMPACT_ATOMS: atom_id res chain seq x y z
N GLN A 1 18.94 37.09 -5.30
CA GLN A 1 18.65 35.65 -5.34
C GLN A 1 17.46 35.41 -4.42
N LYS A 2 16.23 35.32 -4.95
CA LYS A 2 14.99 35.28 -4.16
C LYS A 2 14.61 33.85 -3.77
N GLU A 3 14.03 33.76 -2.58
CA GLU A 3 13.62 32.61 -1.78
C GLU A 3 12.89 31.48 -2.52
N GLY A 4 13.30 30.24 -2.25
CA GLY A 4 12.49 29.03 -2.45
C GLY A 4 12.03 28.48 -1.10
N LYS A 5 11.05 29.14 -0.47
CA LYS A 5 10.37 28.61 0.73
C LYS A 5 9.62 27.35 0.33
N LYS A 6 10.12 26.19 0.79
CA LYS A 6 9.42 24.91 0.72
C LYS A 6 8.08 25.05 1.43
N GLU A 7 7.01 25.07 0.67
CA GLU A 7 5.63 25.00 1.15
C GLU A 7 5.51 23.75 2.03
N ARG A 8 5.45 23.94 3.35
CA ARG A 8 5.13 22.86 4.26
C ARG A 8 3.66 22.58 4.05
N ALA A 9 3.34 21.51 3.32
CA ALA A 9 1.98 21.01 3.20
C ALA A 9 1.43 20.83 4.61
N VAL A 10 0.54 21.73 5.03
CA VAL A 10 -0.10 21.67 6.35
C VAL A 10 -1.07 20.50 6.28
N VAL A 11 -0.63 19.34 6.75
CA VAL A 11 -1.49 18.16 6.92
C VAL A 11 -2.46 18.49 8.04
N ASP A 12 -3.58 19.09 7.66
CA ASP A 12 -4.60 19.54 8.59
C ASP A 12 -5.41 18.34 9.13
N ARG A 13 -5.94 18.42 10.35
CA ARG A 13 -6.83 17.36 10.88
C ARG A 13 -8.07 17.19 10.00
N VAL A 14 -8.51 18.26 9.34
CA VAL A 14 -9.61 18.23 8.36
C VAL A 14 -9.23 17.41 7.13
N PHE A 15 -7.98 17.49 6.67
CA PHE A 15 -7.49 16.70 5.53
C PHE A 15 -7.47 15.21 5.86
N ILE A 16 -6.93 14.82 7.03
CA ILE A 16 -6.94 13.43 7.48
C ILE A 16 -8.37 12.92 7.66
N SER A 17 -9.28 13.73 8.23
CA SER A 17 -10.68 13.35 8.39
C SER A 17 -11.37 13.08 7.05
N ARG A 18 -11.11 13.92 6.03
CA ARG A 18 -11.61 13.72 4.66
C ARG A 18 -11.03 12.47 4.01
N ILE A 19 -9.72 12.24 4.14
CA ILE A 19 -9.06 11.01 3.65
C ILE A 19 -9.64 9.77 4.32
N CYS A 20 -9.79 9.76 5.65
CA CYS A 20 -10.39 8.63 6.36
C CYS A 20 -11.82 8.36 5.91
N ARG A 21 -12.60 9.41 5.58
CA ARG A 21 -13.95 9.24 5.04
C ARG A 21 -13.93 8.61 3.65
N ILE A 22 -13.03 9.05 2.77
CA ILE A 22 -12.83 8.47 1.43
C ILE A 22 -12.36 7.01 1.55
N LEU A 23 -11.38 6.72 2.42
CA LEU A 23 -10.91 5.37 2.70
C LEU A 23 -12.02 4.46 3.25
N LYS A 24 -12.91 4.99 4.10
CA LYS A 24 -14.08 4.27 4.62
C LYS A 24 -15.12 3.99 3.52
N ILE A 25 -15.23 4.85 2.50
CA ILE A 25 -16.06 4.62 1.33
C ILE A 25 -15.41 3.59 0.38
N MET A 26 -14.08 3.61 0.27
CA MET A 26 -13.30 2.63 -0.49
C MET A 26 -13.30 1.23 0.16
N VAL A 27 -13.39 1.15 1.49
CA VAL A 27 -13.52 -0.10 2.26
C VAL A 27 -14.83 -0.05 3.08
N PRO A 28 -16.01 -0.20 2.43
CA PRO A 28 -17.30 0.03 3.07
C PRO A 28 -17.67 -1.04 4.11
N ARG A 29 -17.05 -2.22 4.09
CA ARG A 29 -17.28 -3.30 5.07
C ARG A 29 -16.00 -4.08 5.31
N ALA A 30 -15.60 -4.23 6.58
CA ALA A 30 -14.48 -5.06 7.03
C ALA A 30 -14.66 -6.59 6.81
N LEU A 31 -15.74 -7.00 6.12
CA LEU A 31 -16.15 -8.40 5.91
C LEU A 31 -16.53 -8.66 4.43
N CYS A 32 -15.95 -7.91 3.48
CA CYS A 32 -16.04 -8.23 2.06
C CYS A 32 -14.73 -8.86 1.58
N LYS A 33 -14.76 -9.58 0.45
CA LYS A 33 -13.59 -10.25 -0.19
C LYS A 33 -12.34 -9.34 -0.27
N GLU A 34 -12.56 -8.05 -0.39
CA GLU A 34 -11.55 -6.99 -0.51
C GLU A 34 -10.79 -6.76 0.81
N THR A 35 -11.47 -6.84 1.96
CA THR A 35 -10.80 -6.84 3.27
C THR A 35 -9.96 -8.10 3.45
N GLY A 36 -10.36 -9.21 2.83
CA GLY A 36 -9.55 -10.43 2.75
C GLY A 36 -8.20 -10.19 2.08
N TYR A 37 -8.16 -9.47 0.96
CA TYR A 37 -6.90 -9.08 0.31
C TYR A 37 -6.07 -8.12 1.17
N LEU A 38 -6.70 -7.12 1.77
CA LEU A 38 -6.05 -6.19 2.70
C LEU A 38 -5.42 -6.90 3.90
N LEU A 39 -6.16 -7.85 4.48
CA LEU A 39 -5.73 -8.68 5.60
C LEU A 39 -4.60 -9.63 5.16
N LEU A 40 -4.69 -10.23 3.97
CA LEU A 40 -3.66 -11.10 3.42
C LEU A 40 -2.35 -10.35 3.20
N ILE A 41 -2.42 -9.10 2.72
CA ILE A 41 -1.24 -8.23 2.59
C ILE A 41 -0.68 -7.86 3.96
N ALA A 42 -1.53 -7.52 4.94
CA ALA A 42 -1.09 -7.24 6.30
C ALA A 42 -0.38 -8.46 6.94
N VAL A 43 -0.91 -9.67 6.72
CA VAL A 43 -0.27 -10.91 7.15
C VAL A 43 1.06 -11.12 6.42
N MET A 44 1.12 -10.88 5.11
CA MET A 44 2.37 -10.98 4.34
C MET A 44 3.46 -10.00 4.82
N LEU A 45 3.08 -8.80 5.27
CA LEU A 45 4.04 -7.85 5.87
C LEU A 45 4.65 -8.42 7.14
N VAL A 46 3.83 -8.98 8.04
CA VAL A 46 4.29 -9.60 9.28
C VAL A 46 5.20 -10.79 8.97
N VAL A 47 4.81 -11.64 8.01
CA VAL A 47 5.62 -12.78 7.57
C VAL A 47 6.96 -12.32 7.00
N ARG A 48 6.98 -11.25 6.20
CA ARG A 48 8.22 -10.67 5.66
C ARG A 48 9.15 -10.20 6.77
N THR A 49 8.64 -9.42 7.73
CA THR A 49 9.44 -8.96 8.88
C THR A 49 9.98 -10.14 9.69
N TYR A 50 9.18 -11.19 9.89
CA TYR A 50 9.61 -12.39 10.57
C TYR A 50 10.72 -13.13 9.81
N CYS A 51 10.60 -13.26 8.48
CA CYS A 51 11.63 -13.85 7.63
C CYS A 51 12.95 -13.05 7.68
N ASP A 52 12.89 -11.72 7.67
CA ASP A 52 14.07 -10.87 7.79
C ASP A 52 14.76 -11.04 9.16
N ILE A 53 14.01 -11.09 10.27
CA ILE A 53 14.55 -11.36 11.61
C ILE A 53 15.20 -12.74 11.67
N TRP A 54 14.53 -13.75 11.11
CA TRP A 54 15.04 -15.12 11.07
C TRP A 54 16.33 -15.23 10.24
N MET A 55 16.42 -14.49 9.13
CA MET A 55 17.61 -14.42 8.28
C MET A 55 18.79 -13.81 9.04
N ILE A 56 18.57 -12.71 9.78
CA ILE A 56 19.62 -12.06 10.60
C ILE A 56 20.12 -13.03 11.67
N GLN A 57 19.21 -13.69 12.40
CA GLN A 57 19.58 -14.66 13.42
C GLN A 57 20.39 -15.83 12.85
N ASN A 58 19.96 -16.38 11.70
CA ASN A 58 20.71 -17.44 11.03
C ASN A 58 22.09 -16.95 10.55
N GLY A 59 22.20 -15.72 10.06
CA GLY A 59 23.47 -15.10 9.70
C GLY A 59 24.45 -15.05 10.88
N THR A 60 23.99 -14.61 12.05
CA THR A 60 24.83 -14.51 13.26
C THR A 60 25.29 -15.88 13.78
N VAL A 61 24.43 -16.91 13.76
CA VAL A 61 24.85 -18.28 14.16
C VAL A 61 25.81 -18.90 13.16
N ILE A 62 25.67 -18.60 11.87
CA ILE A 62 26.65 -18.99 10.84
C ILE A 62 28.00 -18.35 11.14
N GLU A 63 28.02 -17.04 11.40
CA GLU A 63 29.25 -16.30 11.73
C GLU A 63 29.93 -16.86 12.99
N SER A 64 29.14 -17.12 14.04
CA SER A 64 29.63 -17.72 15.28
C SER A 64 30.19 -19.14 15.08
N ALA A 65 29.57 -19.95 14.20
CA ALA A 65 30.04 -21.30 13.89
C ALA A 65 31.35 -21.31 13.07
N ILE A 66 31.56 -20.30 12.22
CA ILE A 66 32.82 -20.08 11.50
C ILE A 66 33.93 -19.77 12.51
N ILE A 67 33.68 -18.83 13.43
CA ILE A 67 34.64 -18.42 14.48
C ILE A 67 34.98 -19.61 15.40
N GLY A 68 33.98 -20.42 15.77
CA GLY A 68 34.14 -21.63 16.57
C GLY A 68 34.78 -22.82 15.84
N ARG A 69 35.14 -22.68 14.56
CA ARG A 69 35.78 -23.73 13.72
C ARG A 69 34.99 -25.05 13.64
N SER A 70 33.66 -25.01 13.82
CA SER A 70 32.78 -26.19 13.66
C SER A 70 32.28 -26.29 12.21
N ARG A 71 32.96 -27.12 11.40
CA ARG A 71 32.62 -27.30 9.97
C ARG A 71 31.27 -27.98 9.71
N LYS A 72 30.80 -28.81 10.65
CA LYS A 72 29.53 -29.56 10.49
C LYS A 72 28.32 -28.65 10.68
N ASP A 73 28.34 -27.83 11.72
CA ASP A 73 27.26 -26.89 12.02
C ASP A 73 27.17 -25.79 10.96
N PHE A 74 28.32 -25.25 10.54
CA PHE A 74 28.39 -24.27 9.46
C PHE A 74 27.72 -24.77 8.17
N LYS A 75 28.01 -26.00 7.72
CA LYS A 75 27.38 -26.56 6.51
C LYS A 75 25.86 -26.69 6.65
N LYS A 76 25.36 -27.09 7.82
CA LYS A 76 23.92 -27.25 8.08
C LYS A 76 23.21 -25.90 8.04
N TYR A 77 23.75 -24.88 8.70
CA TYR A 77 23.16 -23.53 8.70
C TYR A 77 23.27 -22.85 7.33
N LEU A 78 24.40 -23.01 6.63
CA LEU A 78 24.57 -22.47 5.27
C LEU A 78 23.55 -23.08 4.29
N PHE A 79 23.33 -24.39 4.37
CA PHE A 79 22.34 -25.05 3.52
C PHE A 79 20.91 -24.56 3.83
N ASN A 80 20.58 -24.40 5.11
CA ASN A 80 19.30 -23.85 5.55
C ASN A 80 19.10 -22.39 5.07
N PHE A 81 20.16 -21.58 5.08
CA PHE A 81 20.16 -20.21 4.58
C PHE A 81 19.94 -20.15 3.06
N ILE A 82 20.63 -20.98 2.29
CA ILE A 82 20.45 -21.08 0.84
C ILE A 82 19.04 -21.57 0.50
N ALA A 83 18.49 -22.52 1.26
CA ALA A 83 17.12 -22.99 1.08
C ALA A 83 16.06 -21.92 1.42
N ALA A 84 16.36 -21.00 2.35
CA ALA A 84 15.45 -19.92 2.74
C ALA A 84 15.44 -18.74 1.76
N MET A 85 16.52 -18.47 1.02
CA MET A 85 16.59 -17.41 0.00
C MET A 85 15.43 -17.40 -1.01
N PRO A 86 15.08 -18.52 -1.68
CA PRO A 86 13.96 -18.54 -2.61
C PRO A 86 12.62 -18.31 -1.92
N ALA A 87 12.45 -18.76 -0.68
CA ALA A 87 11.24 -18.49 0.11
C ALA A 87 11.07 -17.00 0.42
N ILE A 88 12.15 -16.31 0.80
CA ILE A 88 12.15 -14.86 1.04
C ILE A 88 11.81 -14.09 -0.24
N SER A 89 12.42 -14.49 -1.37
CA SER A 89 12.12 -13.90 -2.68
C SER A 89 10.66 -14.10 -3.08
N LEU A 90 10.10 -15.29 -2.83
CA LEU A 90 8.68 -15.58 -3.07
C LEU A 90 7.78 -14.67 -2.24
N VAL A 91 8.02 -14.54 -0.93
CA VAL A 91 7.23 -13.66 -0.04
C VAL A 91 7.26 -12.21 -0.54
N ASN A 92 8.42 -11.72 -0.97
CA ASN A 92 8.56 -10.36 -1.50
C ASN A 92 7.78 -10.18 -2.82
N ASN A 93 7.87 -11.13 -3.75
CA ASN A 93 7.12 -11.08 -5.01
C ASN A 93 5.60 -11.15 -4.77
N PHE A 94 5.17 -12.03 -3.86
CA PHE A 94 3.76 -12.13 -3.47
C PHE A 94 3.24 -10.84 -2.82
N LEU A 95 4.04 -10.21 -1.96
CA LEU A 95 3.70 -8.94 -1.37
C LEU A 95 3.53 -7.85 -2.44
N LYS A 96 4.46 -7.75 -3.39
CA LYS A 96 4.34 -6.82 -4.54
C LYS A 96 3.07 -7.08 -5.36
N TYR A 97 2.77 -8.36 -5.62
CA TYR A 97 1.56 -8.73 -6.34
C TYR A 97 0.29 -8.32 -5.56
N GLY A 98 0.24 -8.60 -4.26
CA GLY A 98 -0.88 -8.21 -3.39
C GLY A 98 -1.09 -6.69 -3.37
N LEU A 99 0.00 -5.91 -3.28
CA LEU A 99 -0.06 -4.45 -3.36
C LEU A 99 -0.66 -3.95 -4.69
N ASN A 100 -0.25 -4.54 -5.82
CA ASN A 100 -0.77 -4.18 -7.13
C ASN A 100 -2.25 -4.56 -7.30
N GLU A 101 -2.67 -5.72 -6.79
CA GLU A 101 -4.08 -6.12 -6.81
C GLU A 101 -4.93 -5.18 -5.93
N LEU A 102 -4.44 -4.83 -4.74
CA LEU A 102 -5.13 -3.89 -3.86
C LEU A 102 -5.30 -2.52 -4.52
N LYS A 103 -4.26 -2.04 -5.20
CA LYS A 103 -4.27 -0.80 -5.99
C LYS A 103 -5.37 -0.81 -7.05
N LEU A 104 -5.45 -1.89 -7.81
CA LEU A 104 -6.43 -2.03 -8.88
C LEU A 104 -7.86 -2.05 -8.32
N CYS A 105 -8.07 -2.83 -7.25
CA CYS A 105 -9.36 -2.94 -6.58
C CYS A 105 -9.85 -1.59 -6.03
N PHE A 106 -8.98 -0.87 -5.32
CA PHE A 106 -9.24 0.47 -4.81
C PHE A 106 -9.61 1.45 -5.91
N ARG A 107 -8.88 1.42 -7.02
CA ARG A 107 -9.17 2.26 -8.18
C ARG A 107 -10.56 1.97 -8.74
N VAL A 108 -10.86 0.70 -9.04
CA VAL A 108 -12.15 0.30 -9.63
C VAL A 108 -13.32 0.72 -8.73
N ARG A 109 -13.19 0.54 -7.42
CA ARG A 109 -14.27 0.88 -6.48
C ARG A 109 -14.49 2.38 -6.33
N LEU A 110 -13.41 3.14 -6.18
CA LEU A 110 -13.50 4.59 -6.06
C LEU A 110 -14.10 5.20 -7.33
N THR A 111 -13.63 4.76 -8.50
CA THR A 111 -14.18 5.16 -9.80
C THR A 111 -15.67 4.82 -9.89
N ARG A 112 -16.07 3.59 -9.57
CA ARG A 112 -17.49 3.18 -9.63
C ARG A 112 -18.38 3.99 -8.69
N TYR A 113 -17.96 4.20 -7.45
CA TYR A 113 -18.72 4.99 -6.47
C TYR A 113 -18.92 6.43 -6.96
N LEU A 114 -17.86 7.07 -7.45
CA LEU A 114 -17.93 8.42 -7.99
C LEU A 114 -18.81 8.52 -9.24
N TYR A 115 -18.73 7.53 -10.15
CA TYR A 115 -19.61 7.47 -11.33
C TYR A 115 -21.08 7.27 -10.94
N GLU A 116 -21.39 6.39 -9.97
CA GLU A 116 -22.76 6.19 -9.49
C GLU A 116 -23.33 7.45 -8.81
N GLU A 117 -22.52 8.19 -8.05
CA GLU A 117 -22.90 9.47 -7.43
C GLU A 117 -23.10 10.57 -8.49
N TYR A 118 -22.25 10.60 -9.52
CA TYR A 118 -22.32 11.54 -10.64
C TYR A 118 -23.56 11.29 -11.53
N LEU A 119 -23.86 10.02 -11.84
CA LEU A 119 -24.99 9.62 -12.70
C LEU A 119 -26.36 9.65 -11.99
N LYS A 120 -26.43 9.93 -10.69
CA LYS A 120 -27.67 10.00 -9.89
C LYS A 120 -28.58 11.23 -10.17
N ALA A 121 -28.32 11.95 -11.26
CA ALA A 121 -29.27 12.78 -12.03
C ALA A 121 -30.04 13.94 -11.37
N TYR A 122 -29.85 14.27 -10.08
CA TYR A 122 -30.35 15.55 -9.49
C TYR A 122 -29.24 16.55 -9.11
N THR A 123 -27.96 16.12 -9.10
CA THR A 123 -26.79 16.98 -8.79
C THR A 123 -26.10 17.50 -10.05
N TYR A 124 -26.10 16.73 -11.14
CA TYR A 124 -25.48 17.11 -12.43
C TYR A 124 -26.04 18.44 -12.97
N TYR A 125 -27.36 18.62 -12.89
CA TYR A 125 -28.04 19.86 -13.28
C TYR A 125 -27.78 21.03 -12.32
N LYS A 126 -27.53 20.77 -11.03
CA LYS A 126 -27.20 21.82 -10.04
C LYS A 126 -25.73 22.25 -10.13
N MET A 127 -24.80 21.33 -10.39
CA MET A 127 -23.38 21.67 -10.52
C MET A 127 -23.05 22.37 -11.84
N GLY A 128 -23.69 21.99 -12.95
CA GLY A 128 -23.48 22.66 -14.23
C GLY A 128 -24.04 24.09 -14.31
N ASN A 129 -25.08 24.41 -13.51
CA ASN A 129 -25.82 25.67 -13.66
C ASN A 129 -25.82 26.58 -12.40
N LEU A 130 -25.41 26.11 -11.22
CA LEU A 130 -25.44 26.88 -9.95
C LEU A 130 -24.10 26.97 -9.18
N ASP A 131 -23.08 26.15 -9.44
CA ASP A 131 -21.83 26.19 -8.65
C ASP A 131 -20.58 26.04 -9.52
N ASN A 132 -19.99 27.18 -9.89
CA ASN A 132 -18.75 27.28 -10.68
C ASN A 132 -17.47 26.99 -9.85
N ARG A 133 -17.57 26.43 -8.64
CA ARG A 133 -16.40 26.13 -7.80
C ARG A 133 -15.71 24.80 -8.12
N ILE A 134 -16.37 23.90 -8.83
CA ILE A 134 -15.78 22.62 -9.28
C ILE A 134 -15.60 22.71 -10.78
N ALA A 135 -14.49 23.31 -11.20
CA ALA A 135 -14.07 23.30 -12.59
C ALA A 135 -13.62 21.88 -12.97
N ASN A 136 -14.20 21.31 -14.04
CA ASN A 136 -13.86 20.01 -14.62
C ASN A 136 -14.09 18.78 -13.70
N PRO A 137 -15.36 18.42 -13.41
CA PRO A 137 -15.68 17.21 -12.64
C PRO A 137 -15.17 15.93 -13.32
N ASP A 138 -15.08 15.89 -14.65
CA ASP A 138 -14.52 14.75 -15.40
C ASP A 138 -13.02 14.54 -15.14
N GLN A 139 -12.25 15.62 -14.97
CA GLN A 139 -10.84 15.56 -14.64
C GLN A 139 -10.63 15.10 -13.19
N LEU A 140 -11.48 15.58 -12.27
CA LEU A 140 -11.47 15.16 -10.86
C LEU A 140 -11.80 13.65 -10.72
N LEU A 141 -12.82 13.16 -11.45
CA LEU A 141 -13.27 11.77 -11.40
C LEU A 141 -12.25 10.77 -11.97
N THR A 142 -11.42 11.20 -12.92
CA THR A 142 -10.49 10.32 -13.63
C THR A 142 -9.06 10.49 -13.14
N GLN A 143 -8.45 11.65 -13.35
CA GLN A 143 -7.03 11.88 -13.07
C GLN A 143 -6.73 11.99 -11.58
N ASP A 144 -7.52 12.75 -10.82
CA ASP A 144 -7.22 12.95 -9.39
C ASP A 144 -7.49 11.69 -8.57
N VAL A 145 -8.53 10.92 -8.92
CA VAL A 145 -8.79 9.59 -8.35
C VAL A 145 -7.63 8.64 -8.61
N GLU A 146 -7.13 8.61 -9.85
CA GLU A 146 -5.99 7.77 -10.21
C GLU A 146 -4.73 8.18 -9.45
N LYS A 147 -4.41 9.49 -9.41
CA LYS A 147 -3.26 10.03 -8.67
C LYS A 147 -3.37 9.77 -7.17
N PHE A 148 -4.57 9.89 -6.60
CA PHE A 148 -4.82 9.61 -5.19
C PHE A 148 -4.61 8.13 -4.87
N CYS A 149 -5.20 7.22 -5.66
CA CYS A 149 -5.00 5.77 -5.48
C CYS A 149 -3.52 5.37 -5.64
N ASN A 150 -2.84 5.93 -6.63
CA ASN A 150 -1.40 5.75 -6.81
C ASN A 150 -0.62 6.21 -5.58
N SER A 151 -0.89 7.42 -5.08
CA SER A 151 -0.20 7.98 -3.91
C SER A 151 -0.44 7.18 -2.63
N VAL A 152 -1.66 6.67 -2.40
CA VAL A 152 -1.98 5.83 -1.24
C VAL A 152 -1.23 4.50 -1.31
N VAL A 153 -1.16 3.89 -2.49
CA VAL A 153 -0.44 2.63 -2.66
C VAL A 153 1.07 2.83 -2.62
N ASP A 154 1.58 3.92 -3.17
CA ASP A 154 2.99 4.27 -3.06
C ASP A 154 3.37 4.55 -1.61
N LEU A 155 2.51 5.23 -0.84
CA LEU A 155 2.72 5.42 0.60
C LEU A 155 2.76 4.08 1.33
N TYR A 156 1.82 3.17 1.05
CA TYR A 156 1.79 1.86 1.66
C TYR A 156 2.99 0.99 1.24
N SER A 157 3.40 1.06 -0.03
CA SER A 157 4.58 0.39 -0.57
C SER A 157 5.88 0.91 0.05
N ASN A 158 6.00 2.22 0.28
CA ASN A 158 7.13 2.82 0.99
C ASN A 158 7.14 2.44 2.47
N LEU A 159 5.99 2.35 3.13
CA LEU A 159 5.89 1.83 4.50
C LEU A 159 6.24 0.34 4.59
N SER A 160 5.95 -0.41 3.53
CA SER A 160 6.24 -1.84 3.42
C SER A 160 7.68 -2.14 3.04
N LYS A 161 8.39 -1.20 2.41
CA LYS A 161 9.77 -1.39 1.97
C LYS A 161 10.73 -1.23 3.12
#